data_AF-A0A358QNX5-F1
#
_entry.id   AF-A0A358QNX5-F1
#
_cell.length_a   1.000
_cell.length_b   1.000
_cell.length_c   1.000
_cell.angle_alpha   90.00
_cell.angle_beta   90.00
_cell.angle_gamma   90.00
#
_symmetry.space_group_name_H-M   'P 1'
#
loop_
_entity.id
_entity.type
_entity.pdbx_description
1 polymer ?
#
loop_
_entity_poly.entity_id
_entity_poly.type
_entity_poly.pdbx_seq_one_letter_code
_entity_poly.pdbx_strand_id
1 'polypeptide(L)'
;KEYHPKLRPVDSQRSGIFIAGTAQGPKGIPETIAQAKAAAARVTSMLQGGMAVTPVEVAYSDPGVCIGCGVCVSVCPQGAVRLLDGDRPHAVVDPASCRGCGICAAECPSGAMSVGGFSDAELLAEVSA
;
A
#
# COMPACT_ATOMS: atom_id res chain seq x y z
N LYS A 1 15.32 -4.47 4.23
CA LYS A 1 16.08 -4.60 2.97
C LYS A 1 15.89 -3.31 2.19
N GLU A 2 16.96 -2.73 1.66
CA GLU A 2 16.92 -1.50 0.86
C GLU A 2 16.15 -1.70 -0.45
N TYR A 3 15.69 -0.59 -1.05
CA TYR A 3 14.86 -0.57 -2.24
C TYR A 3 15.66 -0.97 -3.49
N HIS A 4 16.77 -0.25 -3.76
CA HIS A 4 17.65 -0.54 -4.89
C HIS A 4 19.10 -0.14 -4.58
N PRO A 5 20.10 -1.02 -4.78
CA PRO A 5 21.48 -0.80 -4.32
C PRO A 5 22.15 0.48 -4.82
N LYS A 6 21.86 0.92 -6.05
CA LYS A 6 22.47 2.13 -6.67
C LYS A 6 21.60 3.38 -6.61
N LEU A 7 20.37 3.29 -7.11
CA LEU A 7 19.46 4.43 -7.23
C LEU A 7 18.87 4.91 -5.89
N ARG A 8 18.57 3.97 -4.98
CA ARG A 8 17.86 4.26 -3.72
C ARG A 8 18.39 3.39 -2.57
N PRO A 9 19.66 3.57 -2.16
CA PRO A 9 20.33 2.68 -1.20
C PRO A 9 19.85 2.87 0.26
N VAL A 10 19.30 4.03 0.60
CA VAL A 10 18.81 4.31 1.96
C VAL A 10 17.29 4.18 2.11
N ASP A 11 16.57 4.02 1.00
CA ASP A 11 15.13 3.86 1.03
C ASP A 11 14.81 2.38 1.25
N SER A 12 13.78 2.08 2.03
CA SER A 12 13.26 0.71 2.12
C SER A 12 12.15 0.47 1.09
N GLN A 13 11.72 -0.79 0.98
CA GLN A 13 10.54 -1.17 0.18
C GLN A 13 9.23 -0.55 0.72
N ARG A 14 9.21 -0.13 1.99
CA ARG A 14 8.07 0.58 2.57
C ARG A 14 8.34 2.08 2.48
N SER A 15 7.50 2.79 1.72
CA SER A 15 7.54 4.25 1.63
C SER A 15 7.46 4.89 3.02
N GLY A 16 8.29 5.91 3.24
CA GLY A 16 8.43 6.57 4.55
C GLY A 16 9.35 5.85 5.55
N ILE A 17 9.83 4.63 5.26
CA ILE A 17 10.82 3.92 6.08
C ILE A 17 12.17 3.96 5.37
N PHE A 18 13.19 4.45 6.08
CA PHE A 18 14.57 4.58 5.61
C PHE A 18 15.51 3.72 6.46
N ILE A 19 16.67 3.37 5.91
CA ILE A 19 17.68 2.51 6.54
C ILE A 19 19.03 3.21 6.46
N ALA A 20 19.80 3.18 7.54
CA ALA A 20 21.17 3.70 7.59
C ALA A 20 22.06 2.85 8.48
N GLY A 21 23.37 2.90 8.22
CA GLY A 21 24.38 2.27 9.07
C GLY A 21 24.40 0.75 8.95
N THR A 22 24.80 0.08 10.02
CA THR A 22 25.02 -1.37 10.04
C THR A 22 23.74 -2.20 9.89
N ALA A 23 22.56 -1.60 10.09
CA ALA A 23 21.26 -2.24 9.85
C ALA A 23 21.01 -2.58 8.37
N GLN A 24 21.65 -1.85 7.43
CA GLN A 24 21.59 -2.18 6.01
C GLN A 24 22.57 -3.31 5.64
N GLY A 25 23.70 -3.42 6.36
CA GLY A 25 24.77 -4.36 6.10
C GLY A 25 26.11 -3.90 6.72
N PRO A 26 27.15 -4.75 6.76
CA PRO A 26 28.45 -4.39 7.31
C PRO A 26 29.06 -3.19 6.56
N LYS A 27 29.54 -2.18 7.29
CA LYS A 27 30.15 -0.97 6.71
C LYS A 27 31.00 -0.19 7.70
N GLY A 28 31.86 0.68 7.17
CA GLY A 28 32.73 1.53 7.98
C GLY A 28 32.00 2.73 8.60
N ILE A 29 32.70 3.43 9.51
CA ILE A 29 32.21 4.67 10.12
C ILE A 29 31.91 5.76 9.07
N PRO A 30 32.80 6.06 8.10
CA PRO A 30 32.54 7.11 7.11
C PRO A 30 31.29 6.83 6.26
N GLU A 31 31.10 5.57 5.87
CA GLU A 31 29.94 5.11 5.09
C GLU A 31 28.65 5.20 5.91
N THR A 32 28.72 4.87 7.21
CA THR A 32 27.59 5.02 8.13
C THR A 32 27.15 6.47 8.25
N ILE A 33 28.11 7.40 8.39
CA ILE A 33 27.83 8.84 8.45
C ILE A 33 27.23 9.33 7.11
N ALA A 34 27.78 8.87 5.97
CA ALA A 34 27.26 9.23 4.66
C ALA A 34 25.82 8.73 4.46
N GLN A 35 25.51 7.49 4.85
CA GLN A 35 24.16 6.95 4.80
C GLN A 35 23.20 7.67 5.73
N ALA A 36 23.62 8.02 6.95
CA ALA A 36 22.79 8.78 7.88
C ALA A 36 22.39 10.15 7.30
N LYS A 37 23.35 10.85 6.68
CA LYS A 37 23.09 12.11 5.98
C LYS A 37 22.16 11.92 4.79
N ALA A 38 22.37 10.87 3.99
CA ALA A 38 21.50 10.55 2.86
C ALA A 38 20.06 10.24 3.31
N ALA A 39 19.87 9.42 4.35
CA ALA A 39 18.57 9.12 4.91
C ALA A 39 17.85 10.39 5.41
N ALA A 40 18.56 11.27 6.13
CA ALA A 40 18.01 12.55 6.59
C ALA A 40 17.58 13.45 5.41
N ALA A 41 18.39 13.55 4.36
CA ALA A 41 18.04 14.31 3.17
C ALA A 41 16.79 13.76 2.46
N ARG A 42 16.64 12.43 2.41
CA ARG A 42 15.46 11.78 1.82
C ARG A 42 14.20 12.04 2.63
N VAL A 43 14.28 11.96 3.96
CA VAL A 43 13.17 12.32 4.86
C VAL A 43 12.75 13.78 4.62
N THR A 44 13.70 14.71 4.58
CA THR A 44 13.40 16.13 4.32
C THR A 44 12.73 16.32 2.96
N SER A 45 13.23 15.65 1.90
CA SER A 45 12.62 15.73 0.57
C SER A 45 11.18 15.21 0.53
N MET A 46 10.89 14.18 1.34
CA MET A 46 9.53 13.63 1.45
C MET A 46 8.60 14.57 2.22
N LEU A 47 9.08 15.20 3.30
CA LEU A 47 8.28 16.12 4.11
C LEU A 47 7.99 17.45 3.41
N GLN A 48 8.91 17.93 2.55
CA GLN A 48 8.74 19.18 1.81
C GLN A 48 7.60 19.13 0.77
N GLY A 49 7.22 17.94 0.31
CA GLY A 49 6.22 17.77 -0.76
C GLY A 49 4.77 18.05 -0.37
N GLY A 50 4.44 18.21 0.92
CA GLY A 50 3.12 18.61 1.43
C GLY A 50 1.96 17.62 1.20
N MET A 51 2.03 16.73 0.22
CA MET A 51 0.97 15.80 -0.17
C MET A 51 1.55 14.42 -0.50
N ALA A 52 1.12 13.39 0.25
CA ALA A 52 1.29 12.02 -0.16
C ALA A 52 0.30 11.74 -1.29
N VAL A 53 0.80 11.46 -2.50
CA VAL A 53 -0.03 10.97 -3.61
C VAL A 53 -0.64 9.64 -3.17
N THR A 54 -1.96 9.54 -3.11
CA THR A 54 -2.64 8.26 -2.90
C THR A 54 -2.31 7.36 -4.09
N PRO A 55 -1.78 6.14 -3.87
CA PRO A 55 -1.50 5.21 -4.96
C PRO A 55 -2.77 4.93 -5.78
N VAL A 56 -2.62 4.69 -7.09
CA VAL A 56 -3.76 4.32 -7.95
C VAL A 56 -4.29 2.93 -7.57
N GLU A 57 -3.46 2.09 -6.94
CA GLU A 57 -3.81 0.73 -6.52
C GLU A 57 -4.69 0.66 -5.26
N VAL A 58 -5.49 1.68 -4.95
CA VAL A 58 -6.40 1.61 -3.78
C VAL A 58 -7.60 0.71 -4.10
N ALA A 59 -7.93 -0.17 -3.15
CA ALA A 59 -9.14 -0.98 -3.22
C ALA A 59 -10.41 -0.14 -3.06
N TYR A 60 -11.47 -0.50 -3.76
CA TYR A 60 -12.79 0.11 -3.65
C TYR A 60 -13.88 -0.97 -3.59
N SER A 61 -15.04 -0.60 -3.05
CA SER A 61 -16.24 -1.44 -2.99
C SER A 61 -17.35 -0.81 -3.82
N ASP A 62 -18.09 -1.62 -4.58
CA ASP A 62 -19.36 -1.24 -5.18
C ASP A 62 -20.52 -1.43 -4.17
N PRO A 63 -21.16 -0.36 -3.68
CA PRO A 63 -22.27 -0.47 -2.73
C PRO A 63 -23.54 -1.11 -3.34
N GLY A 64 -23.67 -1.15 -4.67
CA GLY A 64 -24.79 -1.79 -5.35
C GLY A 64 -24.73 -3.31 -5.33
N VAL A 65 -23.52 -3.87 -5.21
CA VAL A 65 -23.25 -5.33 -5.20
C VAL A 65 -22.89 -5.82 -3.79
N CYS A 66 -22.35 -4.94 -2.95
CA CYS A 66 -21.92 -5.29 -1.60
C CYS A 66 -23.09 -5.79 -0.73
N ILE A 67 -22.96 -7.00 -0.19
CA ILE A 67 -23.94 -7.60 0.72
C ILE A 67 -23.66 -7.31 2.21
N GLY A 68 -22.65 -6.50 2.51
CA GLY A 68 -22.30 -6.14 3.89
C GLY A 68 -21.78 -7.28 4.77
N CYS A 69 -21.24 -8.36 4.20
CA CYS A 69 -20.83 -9.55 4.96
C CYS A 69 -19.60 -9.36 5.89
N GLY A 70 -18.81 -8.31 5.69
CA GLY A 70 -17.66 -7.99 6.54
C GLY A 70 -16.40 -8.83 6.32
N VAL A 71 -16.37 -9.78 5.37
CA VAL A 71 -15.16 -10.60 5.08
C VAL A 71 -13.95 -9.73 4.74
N CYS A 72 -14.15 -8.68 3.93
CA CYS A 72 -13.09 -7.74 3.57
C CYS A 72 -12.44 -7.02 4.77
N VAL A 73 -13.19 -6.84 5.87
CA VAL A 73 -12.70 -6.23 7.11
C VAL A 73 -11.80 -7.21 7.86
N SER A 74 -12.19 -8.48 7.97
CA SER A 74 -11.43 -9.49 8.72
C SER A 74 -10.11 -9.88 8.05
N VAL A 75 -10.05 -9.84 6.72
CA VAL A 75 -8.86 -10.24 5.96
C VAL A 75 -7.88 -9.09 5.70
N CYS A 76 -8.25 -7.83 6.00
CA CYS A 76 -7.39 -6.69 5.70
C CYS A 76 -6.22 -6.58 6.70
N PRO A 77 -4.96 -6.82 6.30
CA PRO A 77 -3.82 -6.76 7.23
C PRO A 77 -3.47 -5.32 7.65
N GLN A 78 -4.02 -4.31 6.97
CA GLN A 78 -3.79 -2.89 7.27
C GLN A 78 -4.93 -2.26 8.06
N GLY A 79 -6.05 -2.97 8.28
CA GLY A 79 -7.25 -2.39 8.89
C GLY A 79 -7.85 -1.23 8.07
N ALA A 80 -7.63 -1.23 6.75
CA ALA A 80 -8.05 -0.14 5.87
C ALA A 80 -9.54 -0.18 5.49
N VAL A 81 -10.23 -1.30 5.76
CA VAL A 81 -11.63 -1.50 5.37
C VAL A 81 -12.53 -1.37 6.59
N ARG A 82 -13.63 -0.65 6.46
CA ARG A 82 -14.68 -0.50 7.48
C ARG A 82 -16.02 -0.90 6.91
N LEU A 83 -16.90 -1.43 7.74
CA LEU A 83 -18.30 -1.66 7.39
C LEU A 83 -19.11 -0.47 7.88
N LEU A 84 -19.85 0.19 6.99
CA LEU A 84 -20.81 1.21 7.37
C LEU A 84 -22.17 0.56 7.60
N ASP A 85 -22.76 0.83 8.75
CA ASP A 85 -24.10 0.37 9.14
C ASP A 85 -25.20 1.25 8.50
N GLY A 86 -26.40 0.69 8.33
CA GLY A 86 -27.58 1.39 7.81
C GLY A 86 -28.56 0.45 7.10
N ASP A 87 -29.53 1.01 6.37
CA ASP A 87 -30.52 0.24 5.60
C ASP A 87 -29.87 -0.67 4.55
N ARG A 88 -28.67 -0.30 4.07
CA ARG A 88 -27.81 -1.13 3.22
C ARG A 88 -26.37 -1.11 3.72
N PRO A 89 -25.96 -2.09 4.54
CA PRO A 89 -24.60 -2.15 5.05
C PRO A 89 -23.62 -2.42 3.91
N HIS A 90 -22.54 -1.66 3.84
CA HIS A 90 -21.54 -1.79 2.77
C HIS A 90 -20.13 -1.46 3.25
N ALA A 91 -19.14 -2.02 2.57
CA ALA A 91 -17.73 -1.81 2.88
C ALA A 91 -17.25 -0.47 2.30
N VAL A 92 -16.43 0.25 3.07
CA VAL A 92 -15.73 1.47 2.65
C VAL A 92 -14.26 1.33 2.97
N VAL A 93 -13.42 1.73 2.02
CA VAL A 93 -11.96 1.64 2.13
C VAL A 93 -11.40 3.03 2.45
N ASP A 94 -10.54 3.11 3.46
CA ASP A 94 -9.71 4.27 3.72
C ASP A 94 -8.51 4.29 2.75
N PRO A 95 -8.46 5.23 1.79
CA PRO A 95 -7.41 5.28 0.78
C PRO A 95 -6.03 5.58 1.37
N ALA A 96 -5.95 6.22 2.54
CA ALA A 96 -4.66 6.55 3.17
C ALA A 96 -3.99 5.33 3.81
N SER A 97 -4.80 4.39 4.31
CA SER A 97 -4.32 3.18 4.98
C SER A 97 -4.18 1.98 4.02
N CYS A 98 -4.89 2.02 2.89
CA CYS A 98 -4.86 0.95 1.90
C CYS A 98 -3.51 0.86 1.19
N ARG A 99 -2.98 -0.37 1.06
CA ARG A 99 -1.73 -0.66 0.33
C ARG A 99 -1.93 -1.44 -0.97
N GLY A 100 -3.19 -1.61 -1.41
CA GLY A 100 -3.48 -2.25 -2.70
C GLY A 100 -3.13 -3.73 -2.82
N CYS A 101 -3.06 -4.48 -1.72
CA CYS A 101 -2.63 -5.89 -1.74
C CYS A 101 -3.63 -6.88 -2.39
N GLY A 102 -4.87 -6.47 -2.68
CA GLY A 102 -5.85 -7.32 -3.38
C GLY A 102 -6.57 -8.41 -2.59
N ILE A 103 -6.14 -8.74 -1.36
CA ILE A 103 -6.76 -9.82 -0.55
C ILE A 103 -8.29 -9.63 -0.41
N CYS A 104 -8.75 -8.40 -0.15
CA CYS A 104 -10.17 -8.11 0.00
C CYS A 104 -10.98 -8.29 -1.29
N ALA A 105 -10.36 -8.11 -2.47
CA ALA A 105 -10.99 -8.36 -3.75
C ALA A 105 -11.11 -9.87 -4.01
N ALA A 106 -10.03 -10.61 -3.79
CA ALA A 106 -9.99 -12.06 -3.96
C ALA A 106 -10.96 -12.83 -3.04
N GLU A 107 -11.12 -12.37 -1.80
CA GLU A 107 -11.98 -13.01 -0.80
C GLU A 107 -13.44 -12.52 -0.83
N CYS A 108 -13.79 -11.56 -1.69
CA CYS A 108 -15.13 -11.00 -1.70
C CYS A 108 -16.13 -12.00 -2.33
N PRO A 109 -17.05 -12.60 -1.55
CA PRO A 109 -17.95 -13.62 -2.08
C PRO A 109 -18.98 -13.06 -3.06
N SER A 110 -19.29 -11.76 -2.96
CA SER A 110 -20.23 -11.08 -3.85
C SER A 110 -19.54 -10.43 -5.06
N GLY A 111 -18.21 -10.47 -5.15
CA GLY A 111 -17.46 -9.76 -6.20
C GLY A 111 -17.57 -8.23 -6.14
N ALA A 112 -17.96 -7.66 -5.00
CA ALA A 112 -18.18 -6.22 -4.85
C ALA A 112 -16.89 -5.41 -4.67
N MET A 113 -15.77 -6.07 -4.38
CA MET A 113 -14.48 -5.44 -4.10
C MET A 113 -13.57 -5.54 -5.32
N SER A 114 -12.86 -4.46 -5.64
CA SER A 114 -11.84 -4.45 -6.69
C SER A 114 -10.66 -3.56 -6.30
N VAL A 115 -9.53 -3.70 -6.99
CA VAL A 115 -8.33 -2.86 -6.80
C VAL A 115 -8.11 -2.01 -8.03
N GLY A 116 -7.83 -0.72 -7.85
CA GLY A 116 -7.55 0.19 -8.96
C GLY A 116 -6.38 -0.31 -9.82
N GLY A 117 -6.58 -0.34 -11.14
CA GLY A 117 -5.60 -0.85 -12.12
C GLY A 117 -5.47 -2.38 -12.18
N PHE A 118 -6.23 -3.12 -11.37
CA PHE A 118 -6.26 -4.58 -11.33
C PHE A 118 -7.69 -5.08 -11.10
N SER A 119 -8.64 -4.55 -11.87
CA SER A 119 -10.02 -5.04 -11.86
C SER A 119 -10.11 -6.45 -12.46
N ASP A 120 -11.13 -7.20 -12.07
CA ASP A 120 -11.33 -8.57 -12.57
C ASP A 120 -11.43 -8.60 -14.10
N ALA A 121 -12.03 -7.58 -14.72
CA ALA A 121 -12.12 -7.46 -16.17
C ALA A 121 -10.73 -7.27 -16.82
N GLU A 122 -9.87 -6.45 -16.24
CA GLU A 122 -8.49 -6.24 -16.71
C GLU A 122 -7.65 -7.51 -16.55
N LEU A 123 -7.77 -8.18 -15.40
CA LEU A 123 -7.05 -9.43 -15.13
C LEU A 123 -7.50 -10.56 -16.07
N LEU A 124 -8.80 -10.70 -16.30
CA LEU A 124 -9.34 -11.71 -17.20
C LEU A 124 -8.95 -11.42 -18.66
N ALA A 125 -8.91 -10.14 -19.06
CA ALA A 125 -8.45 -9.75 -20.38
C ALA A 125 -7.00 -10.22 -20.62
N GLU A 126 -6.10 -9.98 -19.66
CA GLU A 126 -4.70 -10.42 -19.76
C GLU A 126 -4.55 -11.95 -19.80
N VAL A 127 -5.34 -12.69 -19.02
CA VAL A 127 -5.31 -14.17 -19.03
C VAL A 127 -5.85 -14.75 -20.35
N SER A 128 -6.79 -14.05 -20.98
CA SER A 128 -7.45 -14.49 -22.23
C SER A 128 -6.70 -14.09 -23.51
N ALA A 129 -5.62 -13.31 -23.39
CA ALA A 129 -4.79 -12.85 -24.50
C ALA A 129 -3.80 -13.93 -24.97
#